data_AF-A0AAN5RDH3-F1
#
_entry.id   AF-A0AAN5RDH3-F1
#
_cell.length_a   1.000
_cell.length_b   1.000
_cell.length_c   1.000
_cell.angle_alpha   90.00
_cell.angle_beta   90.00
_cell.angle_gamma   90.00
#
_symmetry.space_group_name_H-M   'P 1'
#
loop_
_entity.id
_entity.type
_entity.pdbx_description
1 polymer ?
#
loop_
_entity_poly.entity_id
_entity_poly.type
_entity_poly.pdbx_seq_one_letter_code
_entity_poly.pdbx_strand_id
1 'polypeptide(L)'
;MRNYLLPLTIFLCLPLQGCVATALISSAALAAKTTVDPRSTGEQIDDTTLLLRTQHVLENDPALRQHARVVATVWQDQILLTGEAPTTSLREKALQLVRRVPGVRTVWNEIRPGHPISSGQIALDIWLASQVRTRVLFSDQARLSDIKVITENNEVFLLGRVTAEEGRRVATLTSRINGVHHVTTAWTLIR
;
A
#
# COMPACT_ATOMS: atom_id res chain seq x y z
N MET A 1 -41.25 51.36 22.92
CA MET A 1 -41.90 50.05 23.22
C MET A 1 -41.04 48.94 22.66
N ARG A 2 -40.68 48.00 23.55
CA ARG A 2 -40.40 46.56 23.32
C ARG A 2 -39.19 46.15 22.45
N ASN A 3 -38.10 45.83 23.15
CA ASN A 3 -37.10 44.84 22.78
C ASN A 3 -37.75 43.52 22.32
N TYR A 4 -37.15 42.84 21.33
CA TYR A 4 -36.90 41.39 21.39
C TYR A 4 -35.68 41.03 20.54
N LEU A 5 -34.61 40.68 21.26
CA LEU A 5 -33.53 39.81 20.82
C LEU A 5 -34.09 38.44 20.40
N LEU A 6 -33.55 37.83 19.34
CA LEU A 6 -33.32 36.38 19.19
C LEU A 6 -32.48 36.15 17.92
N PRO A 7 -31.63 35.11 17.89
CA PRO A 7 -30.21 35.26 17.68
C PRO A 7 -29.75 34.67 16.35
N LEU A 8 -28.70 35.28 15.81
CA LEU A 8 -27.90 34.77 14.71
C LEU A 8 -27.34 33.38 15.09
N THR A 9 -27.86 32.34 14.45
CA THR A 9 -27.34 30.98 14.54
C THR A 9 -25.93 30.96 13.96
N ILE A 10 -24.94 30.98 14.85
CA ILE A 10 -23.52 30.81 14.55
C ILE A 10 -23.32 29.40 14.01
N PHE A 11 -23.08 29.31 12.70
CA PHE A 11 -22.53 28.14 12.05
C PHE A 11 -21.13 27.93 12.61
N LEU A 12 -21.00 26.94 13.49
CA LEU A 12 -19.76 26.53 14.14
C LEU A 12 -18.80 25.98 13.07
N CYS A 13 -18.01 26.87 12.47
CA CYS A 13 -16.83 26.50 11.73
C CYS A 13 -15.79 26.05 12.77
N LEU A 14 -15.57 24.74 12.93
CA LEU A 14 -14.39 24.24 13.62
C LEU A 14 -13.18 24.60 12.76
N PRO A 15 -12.24 25.46 13.20
CA PRO A 15 -10.91 25.42 12.63
C PRO A 15 -10.27 24.11 13.09
N LEU A 16 -10.01 23.21 12.14
CA LEU A 16 -8.96 22.20 12.27
C LEU A 16 -7.65 22.96 12.57
N GLN A 17 -7.34 23.16 13.84
CA GLN A 17 -6.01 23.60 14.23
C GLN A 17 -5.06 22.43 13.99
N GLY A 18 -4.11 22.71 13.10
CA GLY A 18 -3.21 21.75 12.51
C GLY A 18 -2.35 20.99 13.51
N CYS A 19 -1.85 19.88 12.99
CA CYS A 19 -0.70 19.15 13.45
C CYS A 19 0.46 20.12 13.74
N VAL A 20 0.79 20.28 15.02
CA VAL A 20 2.15 20.65 15.40
C VAL A 20 2.70 19.46 16.18
N ALA A 21 3.59 18.74 15.51
CA ALA A 21 4.43 17.71 16.09
C ALA A 21 5.34 18.35 17.16
N THR A 22 4.92 18.31 18.42
CA THR A 22 5.82 18.51 19.54
C THR A 22 6.47 17.17 19.89
N ALA A 23 7.49 16.82 19.10
CA ALA A 23 8.53 15.92 19.53
C ALA A 23 9.38 16.64 20.57
N LEU A 24 9.05 16.51 21.86
CA LEU A 24 9.96 16.86 22.97
C LEU A 24 9.76 15.87 24.14
N ILE A 25 10.57 14.81 24.10
CA ILE A 25 11.42 14.31 25.19
C ILE A 25 10.93 14.69 26.61
N SER A 26 10.26 13.77 27.31
CA SER A 26 10.44 13.62 28.77
C SER A 26 9.83 12.31 29.30
N SER A 27 10.69 11.53 29.95
CA SER A 27 10.42 10.63 31.08
C SER A 27 9.21 9.67 31.01
N ALA A 28 9.51 8.42 30.65
CA ALA A 28 9.16 7.23 31.44
C ALA A 28 7.77 7.21 32.13
N ALA A 29 6.69 6.97 31.38
CA ALA A 29 5.52 6.19 31.80
C ALA A 29 4.39 6.29 30.76
N LEU A 30 4.56 5.67 29.60
CA LEU A 30 3.40 5.18 28.86
C LEU A 30 3.84 3.99 28.00
N ALA A 31 3.74 2.79 28.57
CA ALA A 31 3.77 1.55 27.82
C ALA A 31 2.47 1.39 27.02
N ALA A 32 2.15 2.37 26.17
CA ALA A 32 1.29 2.12 25.04
C ALA A 32 2.15 1.35 24.05
N LYS A 33 1.77 0.10 23.75
CA LYS A 33 2.30 -0.66 22.62
C LYS A 33 1.98 0.11 21.34
N THR A 34 2.73 1.16 21.08
CA THR A 34 2.87 1.71 19.74
C THR A 34 3.76 0.70 19.04
N THR A 35 3.17 -0.09 18.16
CA THR A 35 3.89 -0.92 17.22
C THR A 35 4.66 0.02 16.30
N VAL A 36 5.79 0.52 16.79
CA VAL A 36 6.85 1.07 15.97
C VAL A 36 7.20 -0.05 15.00
N ASP A 37 7.02 0.21 13.70
CA ASP A 37 7.50 -0.69 12.65
C ASP A 37 8.94 -1.09 13.02
N PRO A 38 9.25 -2.39 13.19
CA PRO A 38 10.56 -2.83 13.68
C PRO A 38 11.72 -2.45 12.74
N ARG A 39 11.43 -1.86 11.57
CA ARG A 39 12.41 -1.39 10.58
C ARG A 39 12.96 -0.01 10.91
N SER A 40 14.25 0.17 10.70
CA SER A 40 14.94 1.43 11.00
C SER A 40 14.39 2.59 10.16
N THR A 41 14.48 3.82 10.69
CA THR A 41 14.10 5.03 9.92
C THR A 41 14.91 5.16 8.62
N GLY A 42 16.15 4.65 8.59
CA GLY A 42 16.98 4.62 7.37
C GLY A 42 16.40 3.74 6.27
N GLU A 43 16.04 2.49 6.58
CA GLU A 43 15.43 1.56 5.62
C GLU A 43 14.11 2.11 5.04
N GLN A 44 13.32 2.82 5.84
CA GLN A 44 12.07 3.43 5.38
C GLN A 44 12.30 4.61 4.42
N ILE A 45 13.35 5.41 4.66
CA ILE A 45 13.74 6.53 3.79
C ILE A 45 14.28 6.00 2.46
N ASP A 46 15.08 4.93 2.50
CA ASP A 46 15.62 4.30 1.30
C ASP A 46 14.51 3.68 0.43
N ASP A 47 13.58 2.93 1.04
CA ASP A 47 12.38 2.39 0.37
C ASP A 47 11.55 3.51 -0.28
N THR A 48 11.36 4.63 0.42
CA THR A 48 10.60 5.79 -0.09
C THR A 48 11.33 6.45 -1.26
N THR A 49 12.64 6.63 -1.15
CA THR A 49 13.45 7.21 -2.22
C THR A 49 13.44 6.33 -3.46
N LEU A 50 13.55 5.01 -3.28
CA LEU A 50 13.45 4.04 -4.37
C LEU A 50 12.06 4.06 -5.02
N LEU A 51 10.99 4.15 -4.23
CA LEU A 51 9.63 4.27 -4.72
C LEU A 51 9.45 5.52 -5.58
N LEU A 52 9.88 6.68 -5.09
CA LEU A 52 9.77 7.95 -5.82
C LEU A 52 10.53 7.92 -7.15
N ARG A 53 11.75 7.38 -7.17
CA ARG A 53 12.51 7.22 -8.41
C ARG A 53 11.81 6.28 -9.39
N THR A 54 11.23 5.20 -8.89
CA THR A 54 10.50 4.21 -9.69
C THR A 54 9.24 4.81 -10.30
N GLN A 55 8.45 5.53 -9.50
CA GLN A 55 7.26 6.24 -9.97
C GLN A 55 7.64 7.27 -11.04
N HIS A 56 8.72 8.01 -10.81
CA HIS A 56 9.19 9.02 -11.76
C HIS A 56 9.53 8.43 -13.14
N VAL A 57 10.23 7.29 -13.24
CA VAL A 57 10.50 6.68 -14.56
C VAL A 57 9.25 6.10 -15.22
N LEU A 58 8.28 5.61 -14.46
CA LEU A 58 7.02 5.09 -15.01
C LEU A 58 6.12 6.23 -15.53
N GLU A 59 6.00 7.31 -14.78
CA GLU A 59 5.13 8.46 -15.11
C GLU A 59 5.68 9.31 -16.26
N ASN A 60 7.01 9.41 -16.39
CA ASN A 60 7.64 10.15 -17.48
C ASN A 60 7.62 9.44 -18.82
N ASP A 61 7.28 8.15 -18.87
CA ASP A 61 7.13 7.45 -20.13
C ASP A 61 5.74 7.71 -20.74
N PRO A 62 5.64 8.41 -21.90
CA PRO A 62 4.34 8.79 -22.46
C PRO A 62 3.49 7.58 -22.85
N ALA A 63 4.12 6.50 -23.32
CA ALA A 63 3.40 5.32 -23.76
C ALA A 63 2.73 4.60 -22.58
N LEU A 64 3.46 4.45 -21.46
CA LEU A 64 2.89 3.89 -20.24
C LEU A 64 1.79 4.78 -19.67
N ARG A 65 2.06 6.08 -19.50
CA ARG A 65 1.10 7.03 -18.92
C ARG A 65 -0.22 7.12 -19.67
N GLN A 66 -0.21 6.97 -20.99
CA GLN A 66 -1.40 7.12 -21.83
C GLN A 66 -2.18 5.83 -22.02
N HIS A 67 -1.51 4.67 -22.02
CA HIS A 67 -2.10 3.41 -22.47
C HIS A 67 -2.11 2.31 -21.41
N ALA A 68 -1.41 2.49 -20.30
CA ALA A 68 -1.31 1.50 -19.24
C ALA A 68 -1.53 2.13 -17.86
N ARG A 69 -1.88 1.28 -16.90
CA ARG A 69 -1.88 1.61 -15.49
C ARG A 69 -0.85 0.72 -14.84
N VAL A 70 0.24 1.30 -14.37
CA VAL A 70 1.30 0.56 -13.67
C VAL A 70 1.49 1.18 -12.30
N VAL A 71 1.32 0.37 -11.27
CA VAL A 71 1.49 0.78 -9.88
C VAL A 71 2.73 0.07 -9.34
N ALA A 72 3.69 0.86 -8.85
CA ALA A 72 4.87 0.34 -8.18
C ALA A 72 4.66 0.33 -6.66
N THR A 73 4.93 -0.81 -6.03
CA THR A 73 5.05 -0.93 -4.57
C THR A 73 6.46 -1.36 -4.22
N VAL A 74 7.11 -0.62 -3.31
CA VAL A 74 8.41 -1.00 -2.74
C VAL A 74 8.21 -1.62 -1.37
N TRP A 75 8.90 -2.73 -1.12
CA TRP A 75 8.98 -3.37 0.17
C TRP A 75 10.31 -4.11 0.32
N GLN A 76 11.16 -3.69 1.27
CA GLN A 76 12.43 -4.36 1.59
C GLN A 76 13.34 -4.51 0.35
N ASP A 77 13.62 -3.40 -0.35
CA ASP A 77 14.39 -3.36 -1.60
C ASP A 77 13.80 -4.15 -2.80
N GLN A 78 12.61 -4.71 -2.66
CA GLN A 78 11.89 -5.40 -3.73
C GLN A 78 10.80 -4.50 -4.28
N ILE A 79 10.65 -4.53 -5.61
CA ILE A 79 9.59 -3.81 -6.31
C ILE A 79 8.57 -4.82 -6.81
N LEU A 80 7.31 -4.58 -6.49
CA LEU A 80 6.17 -5.22 -7.12
C LEU A 80 5.53 -4.23 -8.10
N LEU A 81 5.39 -4.64 -9.35
CA LEU A 81 4.63 -3.92 -10.37
C LEU A 81 3.27 -4.59 -10.56
N THR A 82 2.20 -3.87 -10.27
CA THR A 82 0.80 -4.30 -10.52
C THR A 82 0.12 -3.36 -11.53
N GLY A 83 -1.11 -3.69 -11.89
CA GLY A 83 -1.96 -2.91 -12.80
C GLY A 83 -2.16 -3.62 -14.14
N GLU A 84 -2.50 -2.86 -15.18
CA GLU A 84 -2.92 -3.38 -16.47
C GLU A 84 -2.19 -2.69 -17.62
N ALA A 85 -1.78 -3.48 -18.60
CA ALA A 85 -1.22 -2.99 -19.84
C ALA A 85 -1.81 -3.76 -21.04
N PRO A 86 -2.32 -3.07 -22.08
CA PRO A 86 -3.00 -3.72 -23.20
C PRO A 86 -2.09 -4.60 -24.06
N THR A 87 -0.78 -4.34 -24.05
CA THR A 87 0.19 -5.05 -24.89
C THR A 87 1.35 -5.58 -24.06
N THR A 88 1.91 -6.72 -24.49
CA THR A 88 3.13 -7.29 -23.90
C THR A 88 4.30 -6.31 -23.97
N SER A 89 4.40 -5.52 -25.04
CA SER A 89 5.45 -4.50 -25.19
C SER A 89 5.40 -3.45 -24.08
N LEU A 90 4.21 -2.96 -23.70
CA LEU A 90 4.08 -2.01 -22.58
C LEU A 90 4.45 -2.65 -21.24
N ARG A 91 4.07 -3.91 -21.01
CA ARG A 91 4.45 -4.67 -19.80
C ARG A 91 5.97 -4.82 -19.68
N GLU A 92 6.62 -5.22 -20.77
CA GLU A 92 8.07 -5.37 -20.83
C GLU A 92 8.79 -4.04 -20.69
N LYS A 93 8.25 -2.97 -21.30
CA LYS A 93 8.79 -1.61 -21.19
C LYS A 93 8.78 -1.13 -19.74
N ALA A 94 7.67 -1.28 -19.03
CA ALA A 94 7.58 -0.94 -17.60
C ALA A 94 8.63 -1.70 -16.78
N LEU A 95 8.75 -3.02 -17.00
CA LEU A 95 9.75 -3.85 -16.32
C LEU A 95 11.19 -3.38 -16.61
N GLN A 96 11.50 -3.05 -17.87
CA GLN A 96 12.84 -2.59 -18.27
C GLN A 96 13.20 -1.23 -17.68
N LEU A 97 12.25 -0.28 -17.65
CA LEU A 97 12.47 1.03 -17.04
C LEU A 97 12.77 0.91 -15.55
N VAL A 98 11.98 0.12 -14.83
CA VAL A 98 12.12 -0.06 -13.39
C VAL A 98 13.42 -0.79 -13.06
N ARG A 99 13.82 -1.81 -13.83
CA ARG A 99 15.10 -2.52 -13.62
C ARG A 99 16.35 -1.63 -13.75
N ARG A 100 16.25 -0.50 -14.45
CA ARG A 100 17.36 0.45 -14.62
C ARG A 100 17.43 1.49 -13.50
N VAL A 101 16.47 1.53 -12.58
CA VAL A 101 16.48 2.45 -11.45
C VAL A 101 17.58 2.03 -10.47
N PRO A 102 18.47 2.96 -10.04
CA PRO A 102 19.51 2.65 -9.06
C PRO A 102 18.92 2.20 -7.72
N GLY A 103 19.43 1.10 -7.17
CA GLY A 103 18.97 0.51 -5.91
C GLY A 103 17.96 -0.62 -6.05
N VAL A 104 17.47 -0.89 -7.26
CA VAL A 104 16.56 -2.03 -7.51
C VAL A 104 17.30 -3.36 -7.44
N ARG A 105 16.85 -4.26 -6.55
CA ARG A 105 17.39 -5.62 -6.44
C ARG A 105 16.55 -6.64 -7.19
N THR A 106 15.25 -6.64 -6.91
CA THR A 106 14.29 -7.59 -7.48
C THR A 106 13.05 -6.84 -7.96
N VAL A 107 12.54 -7.22 -9.13
CA VAL A 107 11.29 -6.69 -9.67
C VAL A 107 10.35 -7.85 -9.97
N TRP A 108 9.24 -7.92 -9.24
CA TRP A 108 8.11 -8.81 -9.48
C TRP A 108 7.17 -8.14 -10.47
N ASN A 109 6.97 -8.77 -11.64
CA ASN A 109 6.11 -8.23 -12.68
C ASN A 109 4.75 -8.94 -12.66
N GLU A 110 3.78 -8.32 -11.98
CA GLU A 110 2.41 -8.81 -11.88
C GLU A 110 1.42 -7.94 -12.68
N ILE A 111 1.92 -7.14 -13.63
CA ILE A 111 1.07 -6.36 -14.54
C ILE A 111 0.26 -7.34 -15.40
N ARG A 112 -1.07 -7.24 -15.34
CA ARG A 112 -2.00 -8.10 -16.07
C ARG A 112 -2.21 -7.59 -17.50
N PRO A 113 -2.40 -8.47 -18.49
CA PRO A 113 -2.82 -8.04 -19.82
C PRO A 113 -4.26 -7.48 -19.74
N GLY A 114 -4.47 -6.25 -20.20
CA GLY A 114 -5.79 -5.63 -20.14
C GLY A 114 -5.74 -4.11 -20.24
N HIS A 115 -6.93 -3.50 -20.28
CA HIS A 115 -7.07 -2.05 -20.17
C HIS A 115 -7.09 -1.64 -18.69
N PRO A 116 -6.65 -0.41 -18.36
CA PRO A 116 -6.76 0.13 -17.01
C PRO A 116 -8.14 -0.05 -16.40
N ILE A 117 -8.18 -0.50 -15.14
CA ILE A 117 -9.43 -0.65 -14.41
C ILE A 117 -10.16 0.69 -14.19
N SER A 118 -11.49 0.61 -14.04
CA SER A 118 -12.31 1.79 -13.76
C SER A 118 -12.07 2.35 -12.35
N SER A 119 -12.37 3.63 -12.12
CA SER A 119 -12.29 4.24 -10.78
C SER A 119 -13.19 3.54 -9.75
N GLY A 120 -14.31 2.96 -10.19
CA GLY A 120 -15.18 2.15 -9.32
C GLY A 120 -14.48 0.89 -8.84
N GLN A 121 -13.76 0.20 -9.73
CA GLN A 121 -12.95 -0.97 -9.37
C GLN A 121 -11.81 -0.58 -8.41
N ILE A 122 -11.13 0.55 -8.65
CA ILE A 122 -10.09 1.06 -7.73
C ILE A 122 -10.68 1.27 -6.32
N ALA A 123 -11.88 1.85 -6.22
CA ALA A 123 -12.55 2.04 -4.92
C ALA A 123 -12.91 0.70 -4.24
N LEU A 124 -13.37 -0.29 -5.02
CA LEU A 124 -13.61 -1.65 -4.53
C LEU A 124 -12.32 -2.29 -4.02
N ASP A 125 -11.20 -2.13 -4.72
CA ASP A 125 -9.90 -2.67 -4.32
C ASP A 125 -9.37 -2.01 -3.04
N ILE A 126 -9.57 -0.70 -2.84
CA ILE A 126 -9.23 0.00 -1.59
C ILE A 126 -10.02 -0.57 -0.41
N TRP A 127 -11.32 -0.80 -0.61
CA TRP A 127 -12.17 -1.43 0.39
C TRP A 127 -11.74 -2.87 0.66
N LEU A 128 -11.48 -3.66 -0.38
CA LEU A 128 -11.00 -5.03 -0.30
C LEU A 128 -9.67 -5.09 0.48
N ALA A 129 -8.71 -4.22 0.18
CA ALA A 129 -7.45 -4.15 0.91
C ALA A 129 -7.68 -3.85 2.40
N SER A 130 -8.63 -2.98 2.73
CA SER A 130 -8.98 -2.65 4.11
C SER A 130 -9.59 -3.87 4.82
N GLN A 131 -10.46 -4.62 4.15
CA GLN A 131 -11.01 -5.87 4.68
C GLN A 131 -9.94 -6.94 4.90
N VAL A 132 -9.03 -7.12 3.94
CA VAL A 132 -7.90 -8.07 4.06
C VAL A 132 -7.02 -7.67 5.24
N ARG A 133 -6.58 -6.41 5.32
CA ARG A 133 -5.79 -5.91 6.45
C ARG A 133 -6.51 -6.10 7.78
N THR A 134 -7.82 -5.88 7.83
CA THR A 134 -8.64 -6.10 9.02
C THR A 134 -8.72 -7.58 9.41
N ARG A 135 -8.91 -8.49 8.44
CA ARG A 135 -8.93 -9.93 8.70
C ARG A 135 -7.58 -10.44 9.20
N VAL A 136 -6.48 -9.97 8.61
CA VAL A 136 -5.14 -10.33 9.08
C VAL A 136 -4.88 -9.70 10.46
N LEU A 137 -5.28 -8.42 10.68
CA LEU A 137 -5.69 -7.75 11.94
C LEU A 137 -5.97 -8.70 13.08
N PHE A 138 -7.16 -9.28 12.97
CA PHE A 138 -7.80 -10.03 14.02
C PHE A 138 -7.50 -11.52 13.94
N SER A 139 -6.56 -11.93 13.09
CA SER A 139 -6.05 -13.29 13.07
C SER A 139 -4.79 -13.36 13.92
N ASP A 140 -4.71 -14.29 14.86
CA ASP A 140 -3.48 -14.58 15.63
C ASP A 140 -2.37 -15.21 14.75
N GLN A 141 -2.47 -15.08 13.42
CA GLN A 141 -1.70 -15.85 12.44
C GLN A 141 -0.44 -15.14 11.95
N ALA A 142 -0.35 -13.81 12.11
CA ALA A 142 0.82 -13.05 11.73
C ALA A 142 0.83 -11.65 12.37
N ARG A 143 2.03 -11.08 12.53
CA ARG A 143 2.18 -9.66 12.87
C ARG A 143 2.01 -8.84 11.59
N LEU A 144 1.04 -7.92 11.57
CA LEU A 144 0.76 -7.09 10.39
C LEU A 144 1.91 -6.20 9.99
N SER A 145 2.74 -5.79 10.96
CA SER A 145 3.94 -5.00 10.69
C SER A 145 4.87 -5.70 9.70
N ASP A 146 4.79 -7.04 9.62
CA ASP A 146 5.66 -7.84 8.76
C ASP A 146 5.01 -8.23 7.42
N ILE A 147 3.72 -7.90 7.19
CA ILE A 147 2.97 -8.24 5.97
C ILE A 147 2.38 -6.98 5.30
N LYS A 148 2.90 -6.67 4.12
CA LYS A 148 2.34 -5.69 3.18
C LYS A 148 1.22 -6.35 2.36
N VAL A 149 0.05 -5.73 2.37
CA VAL A 149 -1.11 -6.12 1.55
C VAL A 149 -1.32 -5.09 0.45
N ILE A 150 -1.37 -5.54 -0.80
CA ILE A 150 -1.71 -4.74 -1.99
C ILE A 150 -2.87 -5.41 -2.71
N THR A 151 -3.75 -4.63 -3.33
CA THR A 151 -4.85 -5.14 -4.14
C THR A 151 -4.87 -4.45 -5.49
N GLU A 152 -5.17 -5.22 -6.54
CA GLU A 152 -5.41 -4.70 -7.88
C GLU A 152 -6.38 -5.63 -8.60
N ASN A 153 -7.49 -5.08 -9.09
CA ASN A 153 -8.51 -5.77 -9.86
C ASN A 153 -8.99 -7.08 -9.19
N ASN A 154 -9.39 -7.00 -7.91
CA ASN A 154 -9.79 -8.14 -7.08
C ASN A 154 -8.70 -9.19 -6.79
N GLU A 155 -7.47 -9.00 -7.26
CA GLU A 155 -6.32 -9.81 -6.85
C GLU A 155 -5.66 -9.19 -5.61
N VAL A 156 -5.16 -10.05 -4.72
CA VAL A 156 -4.44 -9.64 -3.52
C VAL A 156 -3.00 -10.09 -3.60
N PHE A 157 -2.07 -9.15 -3.47
CA PHE A 157 -0.65 -9.41 -3.38
C PHE A 157 -0.21 -9.26 -1.93
N LEU A 158 0.36 -10.34 -1.38
CA LEU A 158 0.86 -10.38 -0.02
C LEU A 158 2.38 -10.47 -0.06
N LEU A 159 3.06 -9.50 0.57
CA LEU A 159 4.52 -9.46 0.68
C LEU A 159 4.90 -9.40 2.15
N GLY A 160 6.01 -10.02 2.53
CA GLY A 160 6.42 -9.98 3.93
C GLY A 160 7.44 -11.02 4.33
N ARG A 161 7.93 -10.89 5.57
CA ARG A 161 8.77 -11.90 6.22
C ARG A 161 7.90 -12.75 7.12
N VAL A 162 7.80 -14.04 6.80
CA VAL A 162 6.92 -14.98 7.50
C VAL A 162 7.57 -16.34 7.56
N THR A 163 7.21 -17.15 8.55
CA THR A 163 7.49 -18.59 8.47
C THR A 163 6.64 -19.21 7.36
N ALA A 164 7.05 -20.38 6.85
CA ALA A 164 6.28 -21.09 5.84
C ALA A 164 4.84 -21.40 6.30
N GLU A 165 4.66 -21.67 7.59
CA GLU A 165 3.35 -21.97 8.16
C GLU A 165 2.47 -20.70 8.26
N GLU A 166 3.01 -19.59 8.77
CA GLU A 166 2.32 -18.30 8.83
C GLU A 166 1.90 -17.81 7.45
N GLY A 167 2.83 -17.83 6.47
CA GLY A 167 2.55 -17.39 5.10
C GLY A 167 1.43 -18.20 4.46
N ARG A 168 1.42 -19.53 4.63
CA ARG A 168 0.35 -20.39 4.14
C ARG A 168 -1.00 -20.09 4.81
N ARG A 169 -1.01 -19.87 6.13
CA ARG A 169 -2.23 -19.54 6.86
C ARG A 169 -2.81 -18.20 6.42
N VAL A 170 -1.99 -17.15 6.32
CA VAL A 170 -2.41 -15.81 5.88
C VAL A 170 -2.93 -15.84 4.43
N ALA A 171 -2.25 -16.55 3.53
CA ALA A 171 -2.72 -16.71 2.16
C ALA A 171 -4.08 -17.42 2.09
N THR A 172 -4.24 -18.49 2.87
CA THR A 172 -5.51 -19.25 2.96
C THR A 172 -6.64 -18.38 3.52
N LEU A 173 -6.38 -17.65 4.60
CA LEU A 173 -7.35 -16.74 5.22
C LEU A 173 -7.76 -15.63 4.25
N THR A 174 -6.80 -15.06 3.52
CA THR A 174 -7.04 -14.02 2.50
C THR A 174 -7.91 -14.55 1.36
N SER A 175 -7.62 -15.76 0.86
CA SER A 175 -8.38 -16.36 -0.25
C SER A 175 -9.87 -16.62 0.05
N ARG A 176 -10.26 -16.62 1.33
CA ARG A 176 -11.64 -16.83 1.77
C ARG A 176 -12.43 -15.53 1.93
N ILE A 177 -11.81 -14.38 1.70
CA ILE A 177 -12.49 -13.08 1.80
C ILE A 177 -13.31 -12.87 0.53
N ASN A 178 -14.58 -12.53 0.71
CA ASN A 178 -15.48 -12.23 -0.41
C ASN A 178 -14.92 -11.12 -1.28
N GLY A 179 -14.90 -11.33 -2.60
CA GLY A 179 -14.34 -10.39 -3.56
C GLY A 179 -12.86 -10.57 -3.85
N VAL A 180 -12.15 -11.49 -3.18
CA VAL A 180 -10.81 -11.93 -3.59
C VAL A 180 -10.93 -12.96 -4.70
N HIS A 181 -10.32 -12.68 -5.87
CA HIS A 181 -10.29 -13.61 -7.00
C HIS A 181 -9.01 -14.43 -7.05
N HIS A 182 -7.88 -13.81 -6.69
CA HIS A 182 -6.58 -14.47 -6.70
C HIS A 182 -5.72 -13.94 -5.55
N VAL A 183 -4.85 -14.79 -5.02
CA VAL A 183 -3.86 -14.41 -4.01
C VAL A 183 -2.48 -14.78 -4.53
N THR A 184 -1.64 -13.77 -4.71
CA THR A 184 -0.23 -13.93 -5.06
C THR A 184 0.62 -13.58 -3.86
N THR A 185 1.62 -14.42 -3.57
CA THR A 185 2.46 -14.26 -2.39
C THR A 185 3.92 -14.07 -2.79
N ALA A 186 4.57 -13.05 -2.23
CA ALA A 186 6.01 -12.81 -2.32
C ALA A 186 6.61 -12.83 -0.91
N TRP A 187 6.81 -14.04 -0.38
CA TRP A 187 7.34 -14.25 0.97
C TRP A 187 8.86 -14.30 1.00
N THR A 188 9.44 -13.59 1.98
CA THR A 188 10.80 -13.87 2.45
C THR A 188 10.68 -14.82 3.64
N LEU A 189 11.03 -16.09 3.44
CA LEU A 189 10.86 -17.10 4.49
C LEU A 189 11.93 -16.97 5.58
N ILE A 190 11.49 -16.82 6.82
CA ILE A 190 12.35 -16.90 8.00
C ILE A 190 12.36 -18.35 8.52
N ARG A 191 13.55 -18.83 8.90
CA ARG A 191 13.76 -20.15 9.49
C ARG A 191 13.53 -20.13 10.99
#